data_AF-A0A327GWY5-F1
#
_entry.id   AF-A0A327GWY5-F1
#
_cell.length_a   1.000
_cell.length_b   1.000
_cell.length_c   1.000
_cell.angle_alpha   90.00
_cell.angle_beta   90.00
_cell.angle_gamma   90.00
#
_symmetry.space_group_name_H-M   'P 1'
#
loop_
_entity.id
_entity.type
_entity.pdbx_description
1 polymer ?
#
loop_
_entity_poly.entity_id
_entity_poly.type
_entity_poly.pdbx_seq_one_letter_code
_entity_poly.pdbx_strand_id
1 'polypeptide(L)'
;AGWSGHIFGGDGPAGEGMYDEMEDDSLLNGMTVTQPRAGSSFGDFSERYDANAPSGGIKAYDLTTYDGVMMVGMAAVNHNGVSADEGIKATGSGYEGASGVINFLDNGDIGGNGYDICSYDGVDQYTCSKYWTAEGGVATA
;
A
#
# COMPACT_ATOMS: atom_id res chain seq x y z
N ALA A 1 35.63 -6.86 9.93
CA ALA A 1 34.91 -7.89 9.15
C ALA A 1 33.56 -7.30 8.78
N GLY A 2 33.19 -7.32 7.50
CA GLY A 2 31.90 -6.79 7.02
C GLY A 2 30.79 -7.83 7.06
N TRP A 3 29.55 -7.37 7.15
CA TRP A 3 28.34 -8.20 7.01
C TRP A 3 28.13 -8.57 5.53
N SER A 4 27.68 -9.80 5.25
CA SER A 4 27.53 -10.33 3.89
C SER A 4 26.16 -10.99 3.63
N GLY A 5 25.17 -10.67 4.48
CA GLY A 5 23.82 -11.21 4.33
C GLY A 5 22.99 -10.45 3.31
N HIS A 6 21.69 -10.70 3.32
CA HIS A 6 20.68 -9.90 2.62
C HIS A 6 19.72 -9.27 3.63
N ILE A 7 19.33 -8.01 3.40
CA ILE A 7 18.34 -7.31 4.22
C ILE A 7 17.01 -7.37 3.47
N PHE A 8 15.99 -7.88 4.15
CA PHE A 8 14.61 -7.87 3.68
C PHE A 8 13.77 -7.05 4.65
N GLY A 9 13.01 -6.09 4.13
CA GLY A 9 12.07 -5.27 4.87
C GLY A 9 10.64 -5.43 4.35
N GLY A 10 9.68 -5.06 5.20
CA GLY A 10 8.31 -4.84 4.76
C GLY A 10 8.16 -3.51 4.03
N ASP A 11 6.97 -2.94 4.11
CA ASP A 11 6.55 -1.69 3.47
C ASP A 11 6.88 -0.42 4.28
N GLY A 12 7.29 -0.55 5.53
CA GLY A 12 7.78 0.59 6.32
C GLY A 12 8.96 1.35 5.67
N PRO A 13 10.07 0.67 5.32
CA PRO A 13 11.24 1.32 4.71
C PRO A 13 11.17 1.40 3.19
N ALA A 14 9.99 1.28 2.57
CA ALA A 14 9.85 1.29 1.11
C ALA A 14 9.63 2.71 0.57
N GLY A 15 10.25 3.01 -0.57
CA GLY A 15 10.16 4.30 -1.26
C GLY A 15 11.48 5.08 -1.28
N GLU A 16 11.58 6.01 -2.22
CA GLU A 16 12.78 6.85 -2.43
C GLU A 16 13.08 7.73 -1.22
N GLY A 17 12.04 8.13 -0.45
CA GLY A 17 12.21 8.96 0.75
C GLY A 17 13.05 8.32 1.86
N MET A 18 13.31 7.01 1.80
CA MET A 18 14.24 6.35 2.73
C MET A 18 15.66 6.91 2.62
N TYR A 19 16.10 7.32 1.42
CA TYR A 19 17.42 7.95 1.24
C TYR A 19 17.54 9.28 2.01
N ASP A 20 16.45 10.04 2.13
CA ASP A 20 16.45 11.30 2.89
C ASP A 20 16.59 11.07 4.41
N GLU A 21 16.25 9.87 4.89
CA GLU A 21 16.27 9.51 6.31
C GLU A 21 17.55 8.77 6.74
N MET A 22 18.41 8.39 5.78
CA MET A 22 19.64 7.65 6.05
C MET A 22 20.82 8.58 6.33
N GLU A 23 21.63 8.24 7.34
CA GLU A 23 22.94 8.90 7.55
C GLU A 23 24.00 8.41 6.54
N ASP A 24 23.83 7.20 6.01
CA ASP A 24 24.71 6.56 5.03
C ASP A 24 23.89 5.68 4.07
N ASP A 25 23.64 6.20 2.87
CA ASP A 25 22.85 5.54 1.82
C ASP A 25 23.45 4.23 1.35
N SER A 26 24.78 4.06 1.49
CA SER A 26 25.45 2.83 1.05
C SER A 26 24.99 1.59 1.84
N LEU A 27 24.40 1.80 3.01
CA LEU A 27 23.79 0.74 3.83
C LEU A 27 22.48 0.20 3.23
N LEU A 28 21.83 0.94 2.34
CA LEU A 28 20.65 0.47 1.61
C LEU A 28 21.04 -0.44 0.44
N ASN A 29 22.30 -0.45 -0.01
CA ASN A 29 22.72 -1.23 -1.18
C ASN A 29 22.29 -2.70 -1.07
N GLY A 30 21.43 -3.14 -2.00
CA GLY A 30 20.92 -4.51 -2.06
C GLY A 30 19.86 -4.86 -1.01
N MET A 31 19.40 -3.90 -0.20
CA MET A 31 18.21 -4.06 0.62
C MET A 31 16.99 -4.26 -0.28
N THR A 32 16.18 -5.27 0.03
CA THR A 32 14.94 -5.57 -0.67
C THR A 32 13.76 -5.31 0.25
N VAL A 33 12.74 -4.62 -0.26
CA VAL A 33 11.53 -4.25 0.47
C VAL A 33 10.30 -4.62 -0.33
N THR A 34 9.16 -4.70 0.34
CA THR A 34 7.87 -4.89 -0.32
C THR A 34 7.00 -3.67 -0.12
N GLN A 35 6.25 -3.22 -1.11
CA GLN A 35 5.22 -2.19 -0.92
C GLN A 35 3.89 -2.64 -1.51
N PRO A 36 2.73 -2.19 -0.98
CA PRO A 36 1.44 -2.51 -1.58
C PRO A 36 1.42 -2.13 -3.06
N ARG A 37 1.01 -3.06 -3.92
CA ARG A 37 0.97 -2.85 -5.36
C ARG A 37 -0.21 -1.94 -5.73
N ALA A 38 0.03 -0.99 -6.63
CA ALA A 38 -0.99 -0.04 -7.05
C ALA A 38 -2.20 -0.77 -7.69
N GLY A 39 -3.40 -0.35 -7.31
CA GLY A 39 -4.67 -0.78 -7.91
C GLY A 39 -5.19 0.23 -8.95
N SER A 40 -6.40 -0.03 -9.44
CA SER A 40 -7.22 1.04 -10.01
C SER A 40 -7.55 2.09 -8.94
N SER A 41 -7.92 3.29 -9.36
CA SER A 41 -8.40 4.34 -8.46
C SER A 41 -9.74 4.85 -8.95
N PHE A 42 -10.63 5.11 -8.00
CA PHE A 42 -11.95 5.69 -8.25
C PHE A 42 -12.10 7.02 -7.49
N GLY A 43 -13.05 7.85 -7.93
CA GLY A 43 -13.23 9.21 -7.40
C GLY A 43 -12.08 10.15 -7.75
N ASP A 44 -11.94 11.24 -6.99
CA ASP A 44 -10.96 12.31 -7.23
C ASP A 44 -9.81 12.35 -6.21
N PHE A 45 -9.84 11.49 -5.17
CA PHE A 45 -8.90 11.60 -4.06
C PHE A 45 -7.46 11.31 -4.48
N SER A 46 -7.23 10.34 -5.38
CA SER A 46 -5.89 10.01 -5.88
C SER A 46 -5.27 11.17 -6.68
N GLU A 47 -6.07 11.87 -7.48
CA GLU A 47 -5.63 13.07 -8.22
C GLU A 47 -5.36 14.24 -7.26
N ARG A 48 -6.24 14.44 -6.27
CA ARG A 48 -6.04 15.45 -5.23
C ARG A 48 -4.82 15.17 -4.37
N TYR A 49 -4.53 13.90 -4.09
CA TYR A 49 -3.29 13.48 -3.45
C TYR A 49 -2.10 13.89 -4.31
N ASP A 50 -2.05 13.48 -5.59
CA ASP A 50 -0.91 13.80 -6.47
C ASP A 50 -0.66 15.32 -6.61
N ALA A 51 -1.73 16.12 -6.60
CA ALA A 51 -1.62 17.58 -6.65
C ALA A 51 -1.05 18.23 -5.37
N ASN A 52 -1.07 17.52 -4.23
CA ASN A 52 -0.70 18.07 -2.92
C ASN A 52 0.24 17.16 -2.11
N ALA A 53 0.76 16.10 -2.72
CA ALA A 53 1.44 15.03 -2.01
C ALA A 53 2.71 15.55 -1.31
N PRO A 54 2.96 15.13 -0.06
CA PRO A 54 4.28 15.32 0.54
C PRO A 54 5.32 14.51 -0.25
N SER A 55 6.56 14.98 -0.31
CA SER A 55 7.66 14.23 -0.91
C SER A 55 7.99 12.98 -0.08
N GLY A 56 8.27 11.86 -0.74
CA GLY A 56 8.96 10.71 -0.12
C GLY A 56 8.09 9.62 0.54
N GLY A 57 6.76 9.67 0.44
CA GLY A 57 5.86 8.66 1.04
C GLY A 57 5.27 7.62 0.08
N ILE A 58 4.77 6.49 0.62
CA ILE A 58 4.03 5.48 -0.15
C ILE A 58 2.56 5.91 -0.29
N LYS A 59 2.21 6.41 -1.48
CA LYS A 59 0.84 6.85 -1.84
C LYS A 59 -0.25 5.85 -1.41
N ALA A 60 0.00 4.55 -1.50
CA ALA A 60 -0.99 3.52 -1.16
C ALA A 60 -1.50 3.61 0.29
N TYR A 61 -0.69 4.06 1.26
CA TYR A 61 -1.16 4.22 2.64
C TYR A 61 -2.21 5.32 2.77
N ASP A 62 -2.02 6.45 2.10
CA ASP A 62 -2.99 7.53 2.13
C ASP A 62 -4.30 7.15 1.44
N LEU A 63 -4.21 6.48 0.28
CA LEU A 63 -5.40 6.03 -0.45
C LEU A 63 -6.19 4.98 0.36
N THR A 64 -5.52 4.00 0.95
CA THR A 64 -6.17 2.95 1.74
C THR A 64 -6.75 3.49 3.05
N THR A 65 -6.05 4.43 3.70
CA THR A 65 -6.56 5.11 4.89
C THR A 65 -7.79 5.94 4.56
N TYR A 66 -7.77 6.69 3.45
CA TYR A 66 -8.91 7.44 2.98
C TYR A 66 -10.12 6.53 2.77
N ASP A 67 -9.96 5.43 2.04
CA ASP A 67 -11.04 4.47 1.82
C ASP A 67 -11.59 3.90 3.13
N GLY A 68 -10.72 3.49 4.06
CA GLY A 68 -11.13 2.97 5.36
C GLY A 68 -11.98 3.99 6.16
N VAL A 69 -11.56 5.25 6.20
CA VAL A 69 -12.32 6.32 6.88
C VAL A 69 -13.66 6.56 6.19
N MET A 70 -13.68 6.60 4.86
CA MET A 70 -14.90 6.84 4.08
C MET A 70 -15.89 5.68 4.21
N MET A 71 -15.42 4.43 4.23
CA MET A 71 -16.25 3.24 4.44
C MET A 71 -16.87 3.21 5.84
N VAL A 72 -16.12 3.59 6.88
CA VAL A 72 -16.66 3.72 8.25
C VAL A 72 -17.72 4.83 8.32
N GLY A 73 -17.47 5.98 7.69
CA GLY A 73 -18.45 7.06 7.61
C GLY A 73 -19.72 6.66 6.87
N MET A 74 -19.57 5.95 5.75
CA MET A 74 -20.69 5.41 4.97
C MET A 74 -21.51 4.41 5.80
N ALA A 75 -20.85 3.51 6.54
CA ALA A 75 -21.52 2.57 7.43
C ALA A 75 -22.31 3.28 8.53
N ALA A 76 -21.75 4.35 9.12
CA ALA A 76 -22.41 5.14 10.16
C ALA A 76 -23.63 5.91 9.64
N VAL A 77 -23.56 6.49 8.44
CA VAL A 77 -24.69 7.23 7.84
C VAL A 77 -25.82 6.29 7.40
N ASN A 78 -25.46 5.11 6.89
CA ASN A 78 -26.42 4.09 6.44
C ASN A 78 -26.82 3.12 7.56
N HIS A 79 -26.57 3.47 8.82
CA HIS A 79 -26.84 2.64 9.99
C HIS A 79 -28.35 2.50 10.23
N ASN A 80 -28.98 1.56 9.51
CA ASN A 80 -30.42 1.30 9.51
C ASN A 80 -30.87 0.45 10.71
N GLY A 81 -30.35 0.73 11.91
CA GLY A 81 -30.63 -0.03 13.13
C GLY A 81 -29.96 -1.41 13.20
N VAL A 82 -29.07 -1.72 12.25
CA VAL A 82 -28.16 -2.87 12.30
C VAL A 82 -27.01 -2.61 13.27
N SER A 83 -26.20 -3.62 13.57
CA SER A 83 -24.96 -3.40 14.31
C SER A 83 -23.90 -2.67 13.47
N ALA A 84 -22.91 -2.06 14.12
CA ALA A 84 -21.79 -1.43 13.42
C ALA A 84 -21.00 -2.42 12.55
N ASP A 85 -20.86 -3.67 13.01
CA ASP A 85 -20.22 -4.76 12.25
C ASP A 85 -20.98 -5.08 10.97
N GLU A 86 -22.30 -5.27 11.05
CA GLU A 86 -23.15 -5.51 9.87
C GLU A 86 -23.12 -4.32 8.90
N GLY A 87 -23.14 -3.08 9.43
CA GLY A 87 -23.03 -1.87 8.63
C GLY A 87 -21.71 -1.78 7.86
N ILE A 88 -20.58 -2.05 8.53
CA ILE A 88 -19.25 -2.05 7.89
C ILE A 88 -19.16 -3.17 6.85
N LYS A 89 -19.60 -4.39 7.16
CA LYS A 89 -19.60 -5.50 6.20
C LYS A 89 -20.38 -5.17 4.94
N ALA A 90 -21.50 -4.47 5.07
CA ALA A 90 -22.32 -4.05 3.94
C ALA A 90 -21.62 -3.04 3.01
N THR A 91 -20.68 -2.22 3.51
CA THR A 91 -19.96 -1.26 2.65
C THR A 91 -18.84 -1.92 1.84
N GLY A 92 -18.21 -2.98 2.34
CA GLY A 92 -17.11 -3.65 1.63
C GLY A 92 -17.55 -4.67 0.58
N SER A 93 -18.66 -4.44 -0.13
CA SER A 93 -19.07 -5.26 -1.26
C SER A 93 -18.97 -4.43 -2.54
N GLY A 94 -17.82 -4.52 -3.22
CA GLY A 94 -17.57 -3.80 -4.47
C GLY A 94 -17.41 -2.29 -4.30
N TYR A 95 -16.86 -1.85 -3.16
CA TYR A 95 -16.64 -0.43 -2.91
C TYR A 95 -15.57 0.11 -3.86
N GLU A 96 -15.96 1.06 -4.71
CA GLU A 96 -15.05 1.77 -5.63
C GLU A 96 -14.27 2.84 -4.87
N GLY A 97 -13.12 2.46 -4.32
CA GLY A 97 -12.25 3.31 -3.51
C GLY A 97 -11.10 3.98 -4.28
N ALA A 98 -10.45 4.94 -3.63
CA ALA A 98 -9.26 5.59 -4.14
C ALA A 98 -8.07 4.62 -4.28
N SER A 99 -8.01 3.56 -3.46
CA SER A 99 -6.98 2.51 -3.50
C SER A 99 -7.35 1.30 -4.36
N GLY A 100 -8.57 1.26 -4.91
CA GLY A 100 -9.08 0.17 -5.74
C GLY A 100 -10.48 -0.28 -5.36
N VAL A 101 -10.92 -1.40 -5.96
CA VAL A 101 -12.18 -2.02 -5.58
C VAL A 101 -11.98 -2.82 -4.31
N ILE A 102 -12.71 -2.48 -3.25
CA ILE A 102 -12.65 -3.17 -1.96
C ILE A 102 -13.78 -4.18 -1.87
N ASN A 103 -13.38 -5.44 -1.65
CA ASN A 103 -14.27 -6.55 -1.35
C ASN A 103 -13.79 -7.21 -0.06
N PHE A 104 -14.63 -7.21 0.98
CA PHE A 104 -14.38 -7.96 2.18
C PHE A 104 -14.59 -9.45 1.93
N LEU A 105 -13.65 -10.23 2.43
CA LEU A 105 -13.79 -11.67 2.61
C LEU A 105 -14.70 -11.94 3.81
N ASP A 106 -15.15 -13.18 3.98
CA ASP A 106 -16.04 -13.57 5.08
C ASP A 106 -15.45 -13.28 6.47
N ASN A 107 -14.11 -13.26 6.58
CA ASN A 107 -13.38 -12.94 7.81
C ASN A 107 -13.14 -11.43 8.00
N GLY A 108 -13.57 -10.58 7.08
CA GLY A 108 -13.41 -9.12 7.10
C GLY A 108 -12.10 -8.61 6.48
N ASP A 109 -11.22 -9.48 6.01
CA ASP A 109 -10.00 -9.08 5.30
C ASP A 109 -10.31 -8.66 3.85
N ILE A 110 -9.29 -8.10 3.18
CA ILE A 110 -9.33 -7.82 1.74
C ILE A 110 -8.26 -8.64 1.02
N GLY A 111 -8.52 -9.03 -0.23
CA GLY A 111 -7.52 -9.74 -1.04
C GLY A 111 -6.31 -8.88 -1.45
N GLY A 112 -6.54 -7.57 -1.63
CA GLY A 112 -5.53 -6.63 -2.12
C GLY A 112 -5.09 -6.92 -3.56
N ASN A 113 -4.12 -6.13 -4.05
CA ASN A 113 -3.55 -6.26 -5.41
C ASN A 113 -2.19 -6.96 -5.44
N GLY A 114 -1.72 -7.44 -4.28
CA GLY A 114 -0.38 -7.97 -4.10
C GLY A 114 0.63 -6.89 -3.67
N TYR A 115 1.91 -7.22 -3.78
CA TYR A 115 3.03 -6.38 -3.34
C TYR A 115 4.09 -6.26 -4.43
N ASP A 116 4.54 -5.04 -4.69
CA ASP A 116 5.77 -4.81 -5.45
C ASP A 116 6.97 -5.17 -4.59
N ILE A 117 7.99 -5.76 -5.21
CA ILE A 117 9.25 -6.11 -4.58
C ILE A 117 10.32 -5.21 -5.18
N CYS A 118 10.88 -4.36 -4.33
CA CYS A 118 11.73 -3.25 -4.72
C CYS A 118 13.10 -3.34 -4.05
N SER A 119 14.09 -2.72 -4.66
CA SER A 119 15.47 -2.77 -4.19
C SER A 119 16.14 -1.42 -4.33
N TYR A 120 17.07 -1.17 -3.42
CA TYR A 120 17.92 0.02 -3.38
C TYR A 120 19.29 -0.29 -3.98
N ASP A 121 19.87 0.65 -4.73
CA ASP A 121 21.25 0.57 -5.23
C ASP A 121 22.28 1.14 -4.24
N GLY A 122 21.82 1.80 -3.18
CA GLY A 122 22.65 2.42 -2.15
C GLY A 122 23.29 3.73 -2.58
N VAL A 123 22.76 4.38 -3.63
CA VAL A 123 23.19 5.69 -4.11
C VAL A 123 22.01 6.64 -4.16
N ASP A 124 21.04 6.36 -5.03
CA ASP A 124 19.85 7.20 -5.23
C ASP A 124 18.69 6.49 -5.94
N GLN A 125 18.83 5.20 -6.29
CA GLN A 125 17.82 4.48 -7.03
C GLN A 125 17.03 3.54 -6.14
N TYR A 126 15.71 3.59 -6.31
CA TYR A 126 14.74 2.66 -5.75
C TYR A 126 13.94 2.05 -6.90
N THR A 127 14.09 0.75 -7.13
CA THR A 127 13.48 0.09 -8.30
C THR A 127 12.65 -1.12 -7.89
N CYS A 128 11.40 -1.15 -8.35
CA CYS A 128 10.51 -2.30 -8.22
C CYS A 128 10.61 -3.16 -9.48
N SER A 129 11.35 -4.27 -9.39
CA SER A 129 11.64 -5.15 -10.53
C SER A 129 10.83 -6.45 -10.53
N LYS A 130 10.18 -6.74 -9.42
CA LYS A 130 9.36 -7.93 -9.23
C LYS A 130 8.09 -7.57 -8.48
N TYR A 131 7.16 -8.51 -8.47
CA TYR A 131 5.97 -8.41 -7.64
C TYR A 131 5.49 -9.79 -7.22
N TRP A 132 4.64 -9.79 -6.20
CA TRP A 132 3.92 -10.96 -5.75
C TRP A 132 2.41 -10.72 -5.85
N THR A 133 1.66 -11.70 -6.36
CA THR A 133 0.20 -11.77 -6.21
C THR A 133 -0.22 -13.07 -5.56
N ALA A 134 -1.38 -13.08 -4.90
CA ALA A 134 -1.92 -14.27 -4.27
C ALA A 134 -2.12 -15.43 -5.27
N GLU A 135 -2.53 -15.12 -6.50
CA GLU A 135 -2.78 -16.12 -7.55
C GLU A 135 -1.49 -16.56 -8.27
N GLY A 136 -0.60 -15.61 -8.57
CA GLY A 136 0.55 -15.82 -9.45
C GLY A 136 1.87 -16.07 -8.75
N GLY A 137 1.95 -15.85 -7.43
CA GLY A 137 3.22 -15.86 -6.72
C GLY A 137 4.14 -14.73 -7.19
N VAL A 138 5.46 -14.95 -7.12
CA VAL A 138 6.47 -13.95 -7.50
C VAL A 138 6.72 -13.96 -9.01
N ALA A 139 6.63 -12.80 -9.65
CA ALA A 139 6.91 -12.58 -11.06
C ALA A 139 7.74 -11.30 -11.30
N THR A 140 8.25 -11.13 -12.52
CA THR A 140 8.94 -9.90 -12.95
C THR A 140 7.92 -8.82 -13.30
N ALA A 141 8.17 -7.59 -12.84
CA ALA A 141 7.32 -6.42 -13.05
C ALA A 141 7.24 -5.95 -14.52
#